data_AF-D9PG69-F1
#
_entry.id   AF-D9PG69-F1
#
_cell.length_a   1.000
_cell.length_b   1.000
_cell.length_c   1.000
_cell.angle_alpha   90.00
_cell.angle_beta   90.00
_cell.angle_gamma   90.00
#
_symmetry.space_group_name_H-M   'P 1'
#
loop_
_entity.id
_entity.type
_entity.pdbx_description
1 polymer ?
#
loop_
_entity_poly.entity_id
_entity_poly.type
_entity_poly.pdbx_seq_one_letter_code
_entity_poly.pdbx_strand_id
1 'polypeptide(L)' 'KGEEDIRRLSGQALLVTDSHGIGYRIPDARALDKRSRRLLERFL' A
#
# COMPACT_ATOMS: atom_id res chain seq x y z
N LYS A 1 -7.18 -16.97 -6.16
CA LYS A 1 -5.80 -16.52 -5.87
C LYS A 1 -5.66 -15.15 -6.51
N GLY A 2 -6.25 -14.13 -5.87
CA GLY A 2 -6.15 -12.75 -6.33
C GLY A 2 -4.98 -12.14 -5.61
N GLU A 3 -3.92 -11.85 -6.34
CA GLU A 3 -2.74 -11.21 -5.77
C GLU A 3 -3.11 -9.77 -5.42
N GLU A 4 -3.07 -9.46 -4.12
CA GLU A 4 -3.03 -8.08 -3.64
C GLU A 4 -1.63 -7.54 -3.92
N ASP A 5 -1.52 -6.40 -4.60
CA ASP A 5 -0.25 -5.82 -5.04
C ASP A 5 -0.04 -4.44 -4.40
N ILE A 6 1.15 -4.19 -3.85
CA ILE A 6 1.51 -2.89 -3.27
C ILE A 6 2.71 -2.31 -4.00
N ARG A 7 2.52 -1.13 -4.58
CA ARG A 7 3.56 -0.41 -5.34
C ARG A 7 3.93 0.89 -4.65
N ARG A 8 5.24 1.16 -4.58
CA ARG A 8 5.76 2.47 -4.18
C ARG A 8 5.61 3.45 -5.33
N LEU A 9 5.03 4.61 -5.05
CA LEU A 9 4.98 5.73 -5.98
C LEU A 9 6.09 6.72 -5.63
N SER A 10 6.27 7.76 -6.46
CA SER A 10 7.22 8.84 -6.20
C SER A 10 7.02 9.43 -4.80
N GLY A 11 8.12 9.59 -4.06
CA GLY A 11 8.09 10.12 -2.70
C GLY A 11 7.63 9.08 -1.68
N GLN A 12 6.56 9.40 -0.95
CA GLN A 12 6.05 8.60 0.18
C GLN A 12 4.70 7.95 -0.11
N ALA A 13 4.23 8.09 -1.35
CA ALA A 13 2.92 7.58 -1.73
C ALA A 13 2.99 6.08 -2.04
N LEU A 14 1.90 5.37 -1.73
CA LEU A 14 1.71 3.96 -2.06
C LEU A 14 0.44 3.78 -2.87
N LEU A 15 0.46 2.80 -3.78
CA LEU A 15 -0.71 2.30 -4.47
C LEU A 15 -0.93 0.84 -4.06
N VAL A 16 -2.07 0.55 -3.47
CA VAL A 16 -2.50 -0.79 -3.09
C VAL A 16 -3.54 -1.25 -4.08
N THR A 17 -3.41 -2.43 -4.66
CA THR A 17 -4.39 -3.00 -5.59
C THR A 17 -5.00 -4.23 -4.94
N ASP A 18 -6.33 -4.30 -4.84
CA ASP A 18 -6.99 -5.50 -4.35
C ASP A 18 -7.16 -6.56 -5.45
N SER A 19 -7.62 -7.74 -5.02
CA SER A 19 -7.89 -8.88 -5.90
C SER A 19 -8.93 -8.64 -7.00
N HIS A 20 -9.74 -7.59 -6.90
CA HIS A 20 -10.72 -7.19 -7.92
C HIS A 20 -10.17 -6.11 -8.87
N GLY A 21 -8.91 -5.70 -8.69
CA GLY A 21 -8.25 -4.67 -9.49
C GLY A 21 -8.54 -3.24 -9.03
N ILE A 22 -9.13 -3.05 -7.85
CA ILE A 22 -9.38 -1.70 -7.31
C ILE A 22 -8.09 -1.16 -6.70
N GLY A 23 -7.68 0.03 -7.15
CA GLY A 23 -6.51 0.75 -6.66
C GLY A 23 -6.85 1.75 -5.55
N TYR A 24 -6.20 1.63 -4.41
CA TYR A 24 -6.26 2.54 -3.27
C TYR A 24 -4.96 3.33 -3.19
N ARG A 25 -5.04 4.66 -3.18
CA ARG A 25 -3.88 5.54 -3.09
C ARG A 25 -3.69 6.03 -1.67
N ILE A 26 -2.52 5.78 -1.11
CA ILE A 26 -2.06 6.35 0.16
C ILE A 26 -1.09 7.49 -0.19
N PRO A 27 -1.46 8.76 -0.01
CA PRO A 27 -0.61 9.89 -0.42
C PRO A 27 0.64 10.05 0.45
N ASP A 28 0.57 9.68 1.73
CA ASP A 28 1.70 9.71 2.65
C ASP A 28 1.72 8.49 3.57
N ALA A 29 2.64 7.56 3.31
CA ALA A 29 2.83 6.38 4.15
C ALA A 29 3.38 6.69 5.54
N ARG A 30 3.98 7.88 5.77
CA ARG A 30 4.44 8.28 7.12
C ARG A 30 3.31 8.76 8.03
N ALA A 31 2.20 9.22 7.45
CA ALA A 31 1.01 9.59 8.20
C ALA A 31 0.27 8.36 8.77
N LEU A 32 0.62 7.16 8.31
CA LEU A 32 0.08 5.91 8.85
C LEU A 32 0.63 5.62 10.25
N ASP A 33 -0.24 5.09 11.10
CA ASP A 33 0.16 4.58 12.40
C ASP A 33 1.15 3.41 12.26
N LYS A 34 1.84 3.08 13.35
CA LYS A 34 2.89 2.07 13.36
C LYS A 34 2.39 0.68 12.94
N ARG A 35 1.14 0.32 13.26
CA ARG A 35 0.56 -0.99 12.92
C ARG A 35 0.30 -1.07 11.42
N SER A 36 -0.29 -0.04 10.83
CA SER A 36 -0.56 0.04 9.40
C SER A 36 0.73 -0.02 8.58
N ARG A 37 1.78 0.72 8.98
CA ARG A 37 3.10 0.64 8.30
C ARG A 37 3.69 -0.77 8.31
N ARG A 38 3.67 -1.44 9.47
CA ARG A 38 4.21 -2.80 9.61
C ARG A 38 3.44 -3.82 8.78
N LEU A 39 2.14 -3.63 8.57
CA LEU A 39 1.36 -4.47 7.66
C LEU A 39 1.86 -4.31 6.24
N LEU A 40 2.00 -3.05 5.77
CA LEU A 40 2.43 -2.74 4.41
C LEU A 40 3.88 -3.15 4.11
N GLU A 41 4.77 -3.11 5.10
CA GLU A 41 6.15 -3.62 4.99
C GLU A 41 6.23 -5.10 4.62
N ARG A 42 5.17 -5.90 4.82
CA ARG A 42 5.16 -7.33 4.44
C ARG A 42 4.88 -7.55 2.97
N PHE A 43 4.41 -6.51 2.28
CA PHE A 43 4.02 -6.53 0.87
C PHE A 43 4.90 -5.62 0.01
N LEU A 44 5.81 -4.87 0.63
CA LEU A 44 6.80 -3.99 0.00
C LEU A 44 8.18 -4.64 -0.01
#